data_AF-G0PLH8-F1
#
_entry.id   AF-G0PLH8-F1
#
_cell.length_a   1.000
_cell.length_b   1.000
_cell.length_c   1.000
_cell.angle_alpha   90.00
_cell.angle_beta   90.00
_cell.angle_gamma   90.00
#
_symmetry.space_group_name_H-M   'P 1'
#
loop_
_entity.id
_entity.type
_entity.pdbx_description
1 polymer ?
#
loop_
_entity_poly.entity_id
_entity_poly.type
_entity_poly.pdbx_seq_one_letter_code
_entity_poly.pdbx_strand_id
1 'polypeptide(L)'
;MSFTETTLLSFCSTRTKNMIKNTNWKVPRLLFTITKKYISVHLCHDDWSNALNLVVLYVDEFMENTEVLKLRNSSLEFRFIKLGYYLGYQQPVEYYGNSQNVIQVLNEFLDDSRYELYKHFIDLFPNAPKIQLMTEVGTNLELVPVPEYVTDLSIAGEEVDGNYVEEYFSKCQDLQNALVGPEIKGQIMENSKITTVKRLVCVDTKYQVKCLVFKFNGQVASFLSCRCEINVVIDVLKLWISNEAFQNLERLSMNAEFSSFDNFPYWKEDVVLQAIESSHSDPTKRPENCGKKYEIAGWILDPLECGNFRNITRTIDGKRASFHVSTFDFHLVVWN
;
A
#
# COMPACT_ATOMS: atom_id res chain seq x y z
N MET A 1 11.56 -23.17 15.09
CA MET A 1 10.41 -22.54 15.76
C MET A 1 9.73 -21.68 14.73
N SER A 2 8.42 -21.85 14.53
CA SER A 2 7.64 -21.10 13.55
C SER A 2 7.42 -19.64 14.01
N PHE A 3 7.01 -18.77 13.07
CA PHE A 3 6.63 -17.38 13.41
C PHE A 3 5.48 -17.35 14.42
N THR A 4 4.50 -18.25 14.26
CA THR A 4 3.38 -18.40 15.20
C THR A 4 3.87 -18.76 16.59
N GLU A 5 4.67 -19.83 16.74
CA GLU A 5 5.19 -20.26 18.04
C GLU A 5 6.00 -19.15 18.72
N THR A 6 6.88 -18.49 17.96
CA THR A 6 7.69 -17.37 18.46
C THR A 6 6.80 -16.23 18.95
N THR A 7 5.75 -15.91 18.19
CA THR A 7 4.78 -14.87 18.56
C THR A 7 3.99 -15.26 19.80
N LEU A 8 3.43 -16.47 19.88
CA LEU A 8 2.67 -16.90 21.05
C LEU A 8 3.53 -16.93 22.33
N LEU A 9 4.78 -17.38 22.22
CA LEU A 9 5.74 -17.38 23.32
C LEU A 9 6.01 -15.97 23.87
N SER A 10 5.89 -14.94 23.04
CA SER A 10 6.04 -13.55 23.48
C SER A 10 4.95 -13.09 24.46
N PHE A 11 3.77 -13.73 24.43
CA PHE A 11 2.67 -13.47 25.37
C PHE A 11 2.84 -14.24 26.69
N CYS A 12 3.73 -15.23 26.77
CA CYS A 12 3.84 -16.05 27.96
C CYS A 12 4.56 -15.36 29.14
N SER A 13 5.64 -14.60 28.86
CA SER A 13 6.38 -13.88 29.90
C SER A 13 7.29 -12.79 29.36
N THR A 14 7.63 -11.80 30.21
CA THR A 14 8.64 -10.77 29.88
C THR A 14 10.02 -11.37 29.64
N ARG A 15 10.37 -12.46 30.34
CA ARG A 15 11.64 -13.15 30.11
C ARG A 15 11.69 -13.70 28.69
N THR A 16 10.62 -14.35 28.23
CA THR A 16 10.52 -14.89 26.87
C THR A 16 10.51 -13.79 25.82
N LYS A 17 9.72 -12.71 26.03
CA LYS A 17 9.72 -11.52 25.16
C LYS A 17 11.13 -10.94 25.02
N ASN A 18 11.86 -10.78 26.13
CA ASN A 18 13.24 -10.27 26.11
C ASN A 18 14.21 -11.24 25.43
N MET A 19 14.03 -12.56 25.59
CA MET A 19 14.82 -13.54 24.85
C MET A 19 14.60 -13.43 23.34
N ILE A 20 13.35 -13.29 22.88
CA ILE A 20 13.00 -13.08 21.47
C ILE A 20 13.62 -11.78 20.95
N LYS A 21 13.54 -10.68 21.70
CA LYS A 21 14.24 -9.44 21.34
C LYS A 21 15.74 -9.69 21.16
N ASN A 22 16.35 -10.42 22.09
CA ASN A 22 17.79 -10.69 22.07
C ASN A 22 18.23 -11.69 20.98
N THR A 23 17.31 -12.45 20.37
CA THR A 23 17.66 -13.28 19.20
C THR A 23 17.85 -12.43 17.94
N ASN A 24 17.59 -11.12 17.99
CA ASN A 24 17.61 -10.21 16.85
C ASN A 24 16.74 -10.73 15.70
N TRP A 25 15.52 -11.17 16.05
CA TRP A 25 14.55 -11.67 15.09
C TRP A 25 14.23 -10.58 14.05
N LYS A 26 14.66 -10.81 12.81
CA LYS A 26 14.51 -9.86 11.71
C LYS A 26 13.19 -10.08 10.99
N VAL A 27 12.25 -9.16 11.13
CA VAL A 27 11.04 -9.09 10.32
C VAL A 27 11.14 -7.85 9.44
N PRO A 28 11.14 -7.98 8.09
CA PRO A 28 11.24 -6.82 7.20
C PRO A 28 10.06 -5.85 7.35
N ARG A 29 8.85 -6.40 7.50
CA ARG A 29 7.61 -5.63 7.46
C ARG A 29 6.56 -6.17 8.41
N LEU A 30 5.90 -5.25 9.10
CA LEU A 30 4.75 -5.49 9.97
C LEU A 30 3.55 -4.72 9.39
N LEU A 31 2.55 -5.46 8.91
CA LEU A 31 1.32 -4.89 8.38
C LEU A 31 0.17 -5.12 9.35
N PHE A 32 -0.49 -4.03 9.74
CA PHE A 32 -1.73 -4.08 10.48
C PHE A 32 -2.89 -3.77 9.55
N THR A 33 -3.88 -4.65 9.52
CA THR A 33 -5.14 -4.40 8.82
C THR A 33 -6.21 -4.15 9.86
N ILE A 34 -6.88 -3.01 9.77
CA ILE A 34 -8.06 -2.72 10.59
C ILE A 34 -9.28 -2.71 9.68
N THR A 35 -10.24 -3.56 10.01
CA THR A 35 -11.54 -3.57 9.32
C THR A 35 -12.64 -3.26 10.34
N LYS A 36 -13.87 -3.10 9.84
CA LYS A 36 -15.05 -3.04 10.70
C LYS A 36 -15.28 -4.31 11.53
N LYS A 37 -14.69 -5.45 11.16
CA LYS A 37 -14.98 -6.78 11.75
C LYS A 37 -13.86 -7.32 12.63
N TYR A 38 -12.61 -7.08 12.25
CA TYR A 38 -11.44 -7.69 12.88
C TYR A 38 -10.20 -6.84 12.66
N ILE A 39 -9.15 -7.13 13.43
CA ILE A 39 -7.78 -6.69 13.13
C ILE A 39 -7.01 -7.90 12.61
N SER A 40 -6.16 -7.72 11.61
CA SER A 40 -5.13 -8.72 11.31
C SER A 40 -3.74 -8.14 11.44
N VAL A 41 -2.82 -8.96 11.93
CA VAL A 41 -1.40 -8.64 12.06
C VAL A 41 -0.64 -9.60 11.17
N HIS A 42 0.10 -9.04 10.21
CA HIS A 42 0.91 -9.77 9.27
C HIS A 42 2.39 -9.48 9.52
N LEU A 43 3.16 -10.52 9.84
CA LEU A 43 4.62 -10.47 9.81
C LEU A 43 5.07 -10.98 8.44
N CYS A 44 5.45 -10.05 7.56
CA CYS A 44 5.81 -10.37 6.19
C CYS A 44 7.32 -10.50 6.05
N HIS A 45 7.77 -11.67 5.58
CA HIS A 45 9.08 -11.83 4.95
C HIS A 45 8.97 -11.66 3.43
N ASP A 46 10.11 -11.55 2.75
CA ASP A 46 10.18 -11.39 1.28
C ASP A 46 9.44 -12.49 0.51
N ASP A 47 9.22 -13.64 1.15
CA ASP A 47 8.40 -14.74 0.65
C ASP A 47 7.12 -14.86 1.49
N TRP A 48 5.96 -14.67 0.84
CA TRP A 48 4.63 -14.81 1.46
C TRP A 48 4.36 -16.23 2.01
N SER A 49 5.17 -17.22 1.61
CA SER A 49 5.10 -18.59 2.14
C SER A 49 5.54 -18.69 3.61
N ASN A 50 6.34 -17.73 4.10
CA ASN A 50 6.86 -17.68 5.47
C ASN A 50 6.40 -16.41 6.20
N ALA A 51 5.09 -16.17 6.20
CA ALA A 51 4.46 -15.07 6.92
C ALA A 51 3.59 -15.58 8.08
N LEU A 52 3.62 -14.86 9.22
CA LEU A 52 2.55 -15.01 10.19
C LEU A 52 1.36 -14.16 9.74
N ASN A 53 0.19 -14.76 9.68
CA ASN A 53 -1.08 -14.04 9.69
C ASN A 53 -1.81 -14.39 10.98
N LEU A 54 -2.09 -13.37 11.79
CA LEU A 54 -2.81 -13.46 13.03
C LEU A 54 -4.07 -12.61 12.93
N VAL A 55 -5.24 -13.22 13.10
CA VAL A 55 -6.52 -12.51 13.10
C VAL A 55 -6.98 -12.30 14.54
N VAL A 56 -7.36 -11.08 14.87
CA VAL A 56 -7.96 -10.70 16.15
C VAL A 56 -9.46 -10.61 15.95
N LEU A 57 -10.19 -11.59 16.48
CA LEU A 57 -11.64 -11.64 16.45
C LEU A 57 -12.20 -11.07 17.75
N TYR A 58 -13.18 -10.20 17.62
CA TYR A 58 -13.98 -9.75 18.74
C TYR A 58 -15.19 -10.67 18.90
N VAL A 59 -15.40 -11.15 20.12
CA VAL A 59 -16.44 -12.13 20.45
C VAL A 59 -17.21 -11.67 21.69
N ASP A 60 -18.47 -12.05 21.82
CA ASP A 60 -19.24 -11.78 23.05
C ASP A 60 -18.80 -12.71 24.19
N GLU A 61 -18.44 -13.95 23.83
CA GLU A 61 -17.94 -14.97 24.74
C GLU A 61 -16.79 -15.74 24.08
N PHE A 62 -15.81 -16.16 24.88
CA PHE A 62 -14.70 -16.96 24.38
C PHE A 62 -15.15 -18.36 23.98
N MET A 63 -14.57 -18.89 22.90
CA MET A 63 -14.81 -20.28 22.51
C MET A 63 -14.17 -21.25 23.51
N GLU A 64 -14.75 -22.45 23.60
CA GLU A 64 -14.16 -23.55 24.37
C GLU A 64 -12.82 -23.98 23.77
N ASN A 65 -11.98 -24.68 24.55
CA ASN A 65 -10.68 -25.21 24.11
C ASN A 65 -9.69 -24.16 23.59
N THR A 66 -9.77 -22.95 24.13
CA THR A 66 -8.87 -21.84 23.84
C THR A 66 -7.66 -21.80 24.79
N GLU A 67 -6.53 -21.29 24.30
CA GLU A 67 -5.32 -21.06 25.11
C GLU A 67 -5.28 -19.61 25.63
N VAL A 68 -5.09 -19.38 26.93
CA VAL A 68 -5.04 -18.03 27.49
C VAL A 68 -3.72 -17.34 27.17
N LEU A 69 -3.78 -16.18 26.53
CA LEU A 69 -2.67 -15.27 26.28
C LEU A 69 -2.78 -14.06 27.22
N LYS A 70 -1.69 -13.70 27.90
CA LYS A 70 -1.67 -12.57 28.84
C LYS A 70 -0.67 -11.51 28.42
N LEU A 71 -1.16 -10.31 28.10
CA LEU A 71 -0.28 -9.15 27.98
C LEU A 71 0.06 -8.64 29.40
N ARG A 72 1.36 -8.60 29.72
CA ARG A 72 1.80 -8.10 31.02
C ARG A 72 1.46 -6.60 31.14
N ASN A 73 0.91 -6.20 32.28
CA ASN A 73 0.39 -4.86 32.56
C ASN A 73 -0.91 -4.49 31.82
N SER A 74 -1.56 -5.46 31.19
CA SER A 74 -2.91 -5.32 30.69
C SER A 74 -3.87 -6.13 31.55
N SER A 75 -5.05 -5.59 31.84
CA SER A 75 -6.16 -6.33 32.45
C SER A 75 -6.91 -7.17 31.41
N LEU A 76 -6.58 -7.04 30.13
CA LEU A 76 -7.25 -7.71 29.03
C LEU A 76 -6.86 -9.19 28.95
N GLU A 77 -7.88 -10.03 28.84
CA GLU A 77 -7.70 -11.44 28.51
C GLU A 77 -7.76 -11.63 27.00
N PHE A 78 -6.71 -12.25 26.46
CA PHE A 78 -6.66 -12.67 25.06
C PHE A 78 -6.72 -14.19 25.03
N ARG A 79 -7.35 -14.77 24.02
CA ARG A 79 -7.43 -16.22 23.88
C ARG A 79 -7.03 -16.69 22.49
N PHE A 80 -6.11 -17.63 22.42
CA PHE A 80 -5.63 -18.19 21.17
C PHE A 80 -6.40 -19.44 20.78
N ILE A 81 -6.73 -19.54 19.50
CA ILE A 81 -7.32 -20.72 18.88
C ILE A 81 -6.89 -20.82 17.42
N LYS A 82 -6.82 -22.04 16.89
CA LYS A 82 -6.67 -22.28 15.45
C LYS A 82 -8.03 -22.58 14.84
N LEU A 83 -8.47 -21.75 13.89
CA LEU A 83 -9.78 -21.90 13.23
C LEU A 83 -9.61 -22.19 11.73
N GLY A 84 -10.52 -22.96 11.14
CA GLY A 84 -10.57 -23.21 9.70
C GLY A 84 -11.43 -22.16 8.97
N TYR A 85 -11.48 -22.25 7.64
CA TYR A 85 -12.33 -21.39 6.79
C TYR A 85 -13.21 -22.22 5.85
N TYR A 86 -14.44 -21.77 5.61
CA TYR A 86 -15.26 -22.21 4.46
C TYR A 86 -15.20 -21.15 3.37
N LEU A 87 -14.90 -21.55 2.12
CA LEU A 87 -15.02 -20.72 0.93
C LEU A 87 -16.46 -20.19 0.81
N GLY A 88 -16.71 -18.97 1.27
CA GLY A 88 -18.02 -18.30 1.15
C GLY A 88 -18.41 -17.38 2.31
N TYR A 89 -17.87 -17.60 3.52
CA TYR A 89 -18.15 -16.74 4.67
C TYR A 89 -16.84 -16.17 5.21
N GLN A 90 -16.71 -14.83 5.22
CA GLN A 90 -15.58 -14.11 5.82
C GLN A 90 -15.59 -14.19 7.37
N GLN A 91 -15.89 -15.35 7.95
CA GLN A 91 -15.89 -15.59 9.38
C GLN A 91 -15.17 -16.92 9.67
N PRO A 92 -14.20 -16.94 10.59
CA PRO A 92 -13.54 -18.16 11.02
C PRO A 92 -14.52 -19.11 11.72
N VAL A 93 -14.50 -20.40 11.34
CA VAL A 93 -15.35 -21.44 11.94
C VAL A 93 -14.44 -22.60 12.39
N GLU A 94 -14.81 -23.33 13.44
CA GLU A 94 -14.13 -24.56 13.86
C GLU A 94 -14.12 -25.58 12.71
N TYR A 95 -12.96 -25.79 12.07
CA TYR A 95 -12.78 -26.84 11.07
C TYR A 95 -11.31 -27.26 10.94
N TYR A 96 -11.09 -28.55 10.71
CA TYR A 96 -9.79 -29.20 10.52
C TYR A 96 -9.33 -29.10 9.04
N GLY A 97 -9.12 -27.87 8.55
CA GLY A 97 -8.57 -27.56 7.21
C GLY A 97 -7.38 -26.59 7.28
N ASN A 98 -7.15 -25.79 6.23
CA ASN A 98 -6.21 -24.65 6.29
C ASN A 98 -6.59 -23.76 7.48
N SER A 99 -5.80 -23.83 8.55
CA SER A 99 -6.11 -23.18 9.82
C SER A 99 -5.43 -21.82 9.93
N GLN A 100 -6.17 -20.82 10.39
CA GLN A 100 -5.67 -19.49 10.74
C GLN A 100 -5.36 -19.42 12.22
N ASN A 101 -4.33 -18.64 12.56
CA ASN A 101 -3.99 -18.30 13.92
C ASN A 101 -4.91 -17.16 14.37
N VAL A 102 -5.74 -17.40 15.37
CA VAL A 102 -6.75 -16.44 15.85
C VAL A 102 -6.49 -16.09 17.30
N ILE A 103 -6.55 -14.79 17.61
CA ILE A 103 -6.69 -14.27 18.96
C ILE A 103 -8.12 -13.77 19.14
N GLN A 104 -8.81 -14.22 20.16
CA GLN A 104 -10.11 -13.74 20.59
C GLN A 104 -9.94 -12.68 21.67
N VAL A 105 -10.79 -11.66 21.61
CA VAL A 105 -10.94 -10.60 22.60
C VAL A 105 -12.43 -10.37 22.81
N LEU A 106 -12.86 -10.08 24.04
CA LEU A 106 -14.26 -9.72 24.28
C LEU A 106 -14.61 -8.38 23.62
N ASN A 107 -15.81 -8.28 23.03
CA ASN A 107 -16.29 -7.07 22.34
C ASN A 107 -16.21 -5.80 23.21
N GLU A 108 -16.41 -5.93 24.52
CA GLU A 108 -16.32 -4.80 25.46
C GLU A 108 -14.91 -4.18 25.56
N PHE A 109 -13.87 -4.90 25.14
CA PHE A 109 -12.48 -4.46 25.17
C PHE A 109 -11.92 -4.14 23.77
N LEU A 110 -12.81 -3.90 22.80
CA LEU A 110 -12.42 -3.72 21.41
C LEU A 110 -11.39 -2.61 21.24
N ASP A 111 -11.58 -1.44 21.85
CA ASP A 111 -10.69 -0.28 21.69
C ASP A 111 -9.34 -0.47 22.40
N ASP A 112 -9.38 -0.86 23.68
CA ASP A 112 -8.18 -1.05 24.51
C ASP A 112 -7.26 -2.14 23.93
N SER A 113 -7.85 -3.22 23.41
CA SER A 113 -7.10 -4.35 22.88
C SER A 113 -6.29 -4.02 21.64
N ARG A 114 -6.76 -3.10 20.77
CA ARG A 114 -6.02 -2.70 19.57
C ARG A 114 -4.69 -2.08 19.96
N TYR A 115 -4.75 -1.07 20.83
CA TYR A 115 -3.59 -0.30 21.24
C TYR A 115 -2.56 -1.15 21.97
N GLU A 116 -3.01 -2.05 22.85
CA GLU A 116 -2.12 -2.97 23.56
C GLU A 116 -1.48 -4.02 22.63
N LEU A 117 -2.22 -4.52 21.63
CA LEU A 117 -1.65 -5.41 20.62
C LEU A 117 -0.62 -4.68 19.74
N TYR A 118 -0.92 -3.45 19.29
CA TYR A 118 0.03 -2.62 18.53
C TYR A 118 1.35 -2.49 19.27
N LYS A 119 1.31 -1.98 20.51
CA LYS A 119 2.50 -1.83 21.36
C LYS A 119 3.24 -3.15 21.52
N HIS A 120 2.53 -4.23 21.77
CA HIS A 120 3.15 -5.52 21.98
C HIS A 120 3.96 -5.97 20.77
N PHE A 121 3.38 -5.89 19.57
CA PHE A 121 4.03 -6.27 18.31
C PHE A 121 5.19 -5.36 17.94
N ILE A 122 5.11 -4.07 18.24
CA ILE A 122 6.20 -3.15 17.93
C ILE A 122 7.37 -3.34 18.88
N ASP A 123 7.08 -3.51 20.18
CA ASP A 123 8.09 -3.79 21.19
C ASP A 123 8.87 -5.07 20.89
N LEU A 124 8.27 -6.04 20.22
CA LEU A 124 8.85 -7.34 19.91
C LEU A 124 10.13 -7.25 19.06
N PHE A 125 10.30 -6.16 18.29
CA PHE A 125 11.38 -6.03 17.32
C PHE A 125 12.38 -4.95 17.77
N PRO A 126 13.63 -5.31 18.12
CA PRO A 126 14.65 -4.34 18.52
C PRO A 126 15.02 -3.37 17.40
N ASN A 127 15.03 -3.88 16.16
CA ASN A 127 15.12 -3.08 14.95
C ASN A 127 13.70 -2.93 14.40
N ALA A 128 13.18 -1.71 14.41
CA ALA A 128 11.80 -1.47 14.00
C ALA A 128 11.60 -1.96 12.54
N PRO A 129 10.66 -2.89 12.30
CA PRO A 129 10.29 -3.26 10.94
C PRO A 129 9.69 -2.04 10.23
N LYS A 130 9.56 -2.11 8.91
CA LYS A 130 8.69 -1.17 8.20
C LYS A 130 7.25 -1.42 8.65
N ILE A 131 6.62 -0.44 9.29
CA ILE A 131 5.25 -0.57 9.80
C ILE A 131 4.29 0.04 8.78
N GLN A 132 3.30 -0.75 8.39
CA GLN A 132 2.26 -0.38 7.43
C GLN A 132 0.90 -0.56 8.08
N LEU A 133 -0.03 0.34 7.74
CA LEU A 133 -1.40 0.24 8.20
C LEU A 133 -2.35 0.26 7.01
N MET A 134 -3.20 -0.76 6.94
CA MET A 134 -4.29 -0.87 5.98
C MET A 134 -5.62 -0.71 6.70
N THR A 135 -6.55 0.02 6.09
CA THR A 135 -7.96 0.01 6.50
C THR A 135 -8.85 -0.44 5.33
N GLU A 136 -10.05 -0.92 5.64
CA GLU A 136 -11.10 -1.10 4.65
C GLU A 136 -12.06 0.09 4.62
N VAL A 137 -12.66 0.36 3.46
CA VAL A 137 -13.74 1.34 3.30
C VAL A 137 -14.88 1.05 4.28
N GLY A 138 -15.40 2.11 4.90
CA GLY A 138 -16.51 2.04 5.85
C GLY A 138 -16.10 1.61 7.27
N THR A 139 -14.80 1.48 7.53
CA THR A 139 -14.29 1.33 8.89
C THR A 139 -14.43 2.68 9.61
N ASN A 140 -14.86 2.69 10.88
CA ASN A 140 -14.86 3.92 11.66
C ASN A 140 -13.41 4.38 11.89
N LEU A 141 -13.03 5.50 11.28
CA LEU A 141 -11.69 6.04 11.30
C LEU A 141 -11.26 6.53 12.69
N GLU A 142 -12.18 6.89 13.58
CA GLU A 142 -11.86 7.17 14.99
C GLU A 142 -11.20 5.97 15.67
N LEU A 143 -11.56 4.76 15.24
CA LEU A 143 -11.07 3.50 15.80
C LEU A 143 -9.81 2.96 15.09
N VAL A 144 -9.23 3.77 14.18
CA VAL A 144 -8.02 3.45 13.44
C VAL A 144 -6.86 4.30 13.98
N PRO A 145 -6.18 3.86 15.06
CA PRO A 145 -5.04 4.59 15.57
C PRO A 145 -3.88 4.50 14.56
N VAL A 146 -3.34 5.64 14.17
CA VAL A 146 -2.15 5.74 13.33
C VAL A 146 -0.99 6.26 14.19
N PRO A 147 -0.08 5.39 14.65
CA PRO A 147 1.07 5.82 15.43
C PRO A 147 2.05 6.70 14.64
N GLU A 148 2.83 7.52 15.36
CA GLU A 148 3.75 8.53 14.77
C GLU A 148 4.84 7.93 13.85
N TYR A 149 5.26 6.69 14.08
CA TYR A 149 6.28 6.00 13.27
C TYR A 149 5.72 5.32 12.01
N VAL A 150 4.39 5.36 11.79
CA VAL A 150 3.80 4.83 10.56
C VAL A 150 3.95 5.86 9.45
N THR A 151 4.54 5.45 8.34
CA THR A 151 4.74 6.29 7.14
C THR A 151 3.99 5.78 5.91
N ASP A 152 3.38 4.60 6.02
CA ASP A 152 2.79 3.85 4.91
C ASP A 152 1.35 3.51 5.26
N LEU A 153 0.42 4.10 4.52
CA LEU A 153 -1.01 3.84 4.68
C LEU A 153 -1.60 3.25 3.40
N SER A 154 -2.56 2.35 3.57
CA SER A 154 -3.39 1.85 2.47
C SER A 154 -4.87 1.76 2.81
N ILE A 155 -5.72 1.89 1.79
CA ILE A 155 -7.16 1.67 1.87
C ILE A 155 -7.54 0.57 0.86
N ALA A 156 -8.29 -0.43 1.30
CA ALA A 156 -8.89 -1.47 0.48
C ALA A 156 -10.42 -1.33 0.40
N GLY A 157 -11.02 -1.83 -0.67
CA GLY A 157 -12.46 -1.77 -0.92
C GLY A 157 -12.76 -1.60 -2.41
N GLU A 158 -14.04 -1.39 -2.75
CA GLU A 158 -14.49 -1.17 -4.13
C GLU A 158 -14.57 0.33 -4.48
N GLU A 159 -15.31 1.11 -3.69
CA GLU A 159 -15.50 2.55 -3.91
C GLU A 159 -15.34 3.32 -2.59
N VAL A 160 -14.82 4.56 -2.64
CA VAL A 160 -14.60 5.39 -1.44
C VAL A 160 -14.85 6.86 -1.73
N ASP A 161 -15.40 7.62 -0.77
CA ASP A 161 -15.53 9.07 -0.91
C ASP A 161 -14.18 9.78 -0.70
N GLY A 162 -13.90 10.82 -1.49
CA GLY A 162 -12.68 11.61 -1.38
C GLY A 162 -12.44 12.21 0.01
N ASN A 163 -13.48 12.55 0.78
CA ASN A 163 -13.32 13.06 2.14
C ASN A 163 -12.86 11.96 3.10
N TYR A 164 -13.35 10.73 2.94
CA TYR A 164 -12.92 9.58 3.75
C TYR A 164 -11.43 9.28 3.50
N VAL A 165 -11.02 9.35 2.22
CA VAL A 165 -9.60 9.24 1.83
C VAL A 165 -8.78 10.31 2.54
N GLU A 166 -9.20 11.58 2.45
CA GLU A 166 -8.47 12.69 3.06
C GLU A 166 -8.39 12.56 4.58
N GLU A 167 -9.50 12.21 5.25
CA GLU A 167 -9.55 12.02 6.70
C GLU A 167 -8.57 10.92 7.15
N TYR A 168 -8.58 9.77 6.48
CA TYR A 168 -7.71 8.65 6.83
C TYR A 168 -6.23 8.99 6.63
N PHE A 169 -5.85 9.47 5.45
CA PHE A 169 -4.45 9.78 5.16
C PHE A 169 -3.93 10.97 5.99
N SER A 170 -4.82 11.87 6.44
CA SER A 170 -4.47 12.98 7.33
C SER A 170 -4.11 12.55 8.75
N LYS A 171 -4.49 11.33 9.18
CA LYS A 171 -4.06 10.79 10.49
C LYS A 171 -2.56 10.52 10.56
N CYS A 172 -1.89 10.37 9.42
CA CYS A 172 -0.44 10.18 9.36
C CYS A 172 0.26 11.54 9.19
N GLN A 173 1.05 11.93 10.19
CA GLN A 173 1.79 13.19 10.18
C GLN A 173 2.87 13.21 9.08
N ASP A 174 3.64 12.14 8.97
CA ASP A 174 4.76 12.00 8.01
C ASP A 174 4.47 10.92 6.95
N LEU A 175 3.36 11.09 6.24
CA LEU A 175 2.94 10.15 5.20
C LEU A 175 3.93 10.16 4.02
N GLN A 176 4.59 9.02 3.81
CA GLN A 176 5.57 8.84 2.72
C GLN A 176 4.99 8.01 1.57
N ASN A 177 4.14 7.03 1.87
CA ASN A 177 3.62 6.10 0.89
C ASN A 177 2.11 5.91 1.09
N ALA A 178 1.33 6.07 0.01
CA ALA A 178 -0.10 5.86 0.00
C ALA A 178 -0.50 4.84 -1.09
N LEU A 179 -1.33 3.87 -0.72
CA LEU A 179 -1.98 2.95 -1.64
C LEU A 179 -3.50 3.08 -1.51
N VAL A 180 -4.17 3.49 -2.59
CA VAL A 180 -5.62 3.55 -2.67
C VAL A 180 -6.10 2.44 -3.60
N GLY A 181 -6.63 1.36 -3.03
CA GLY A 181 -7.30 0.29 -3.76
C GLY A 181 -8.60 0.73 -4.46
N PRO A 182 -9.58 1.29 -3.73
CA PRO A 182 -10.92 1.57 -4.27
C PRO A 182 -10.95 2.74 -5.27
N GLU A 183 -12.02 2.80 -6.05
CA GLU A 183 -12.35 3.99 -6.86
C GLU A 183 -12.76 5.16 -5.98
N ILE A 184 -12.07 6.29 -6.14
CA ILE A 184 -12.39 7.52 -5.41
C ILE A 184 -13.58 8.22 -6.09
N LYS A 185 -14.67 8.42 -5.34
CA LYS A 185 -15.82 9.24 -5.75
C LYS A 185 -15.68 10.66 -5.19
N GLY A 186 -16.31 11.61 -5.88
CA GLY A 186 -16.27 13.02 -5.50
C GLY A 186 -15.01 13.75 -5.97
N GLN A 187 -14.76 14.92 -5.37
CA GLN A 187 -13.67 15.81 -5.75
C GLN A 187 -12.46 15.63 -4.84
N ILE A 188 -11.28 15.53 -5.44
CA ILE A 188 -9.99 15.49 -4.73
C ILE A 188 -9.43 16.91 -4.70
N MET A 189 -9.05 17.39 -3.52
CA MET A 189 -8.47 18.73 -3.35
C MET A 189 -7.02 18.76 -3.84
N GLU A 190 -6.55 19.92 -4.30
CA GLU A 190 -5.19 20.08 -4.86
C GLU A 190 -4.10 19.80 -3.81
N ASN A 191 -4.32 20.23 -2.57
CA ASN A 191 -3.44 20.03 -1.43
C ASN A 191 -3.81 18.79 -0.57
N SER A 192 -4.54 17.84 -1.16
CA SER A 192 -4.87 16.58 -0.51
C SER A 192 -3.60 15.82 -0.07
N LYS A 193 -3.71 15.03 1.00
CA LYS A 193 -2.62 14.16 1.44
C LYS A 193 -2.16 13.20 0.34
N ILE A 194 -3.08 12.68 -0.48
CA ILE A 194 -2.73 11.72 -1.53
C ILE A 194 -2.10 12.39 -2.76
N THR A 195 -2.31 13.68 -3.01
CA THR A 195 -1.68 14.40 -4.12
C THR A 195 -0.30 14.93 -3.76
N THR A 196 -0.04 15.12 -2.46
CA THR A 196 1.23 15.65 -1.93
C THR A 196 2.15 14.59 -1.36
N VAL A 197 1.66 13.36 -1.16
CA VAL A 197 2.47 12.21 -0.71
C VAL A 197 3.65 11.95 -1.65
N LYS A 198 4.78 11.54 -1.07
CA LYS A 198 6.00 11.25 -1.83
C LYS A 198 5.78 10.13 -2.86
N ARG A 199 5.06 9.07 -2.50
CA ARG A 199 4.78 7.94 -3.38
C ARG A 199 3.33 7.49 -3.31
N LEU A 200 2.68 7.40 -4.45
CA LEU A 200 1.26 7.08 -4.58
C LEU A 200 1.06 5.88 -5.51
N VAL A 201 0.19 4.96 -5.11
CA VAL A 201 -0.42 3.99 -6.02
C VAL A 201 -1.94 4.11 -5.87
N CYS A 202 -2.65 4.29 -6.98
CA CYS A 202 -4.11 4.17 -7.03
C CYS A 202 -4.47 3.03 -7.99
N VAL A 203 -5.20 2.03 -7.50
CA VAL A 203 -5.45 0.78 -8.24
C VAL A 203 -6.67 0.90 -9.16
N ASP A 204 -7.75 1.52 -8.69
CA ASP A 204 -8.95 1.72 -9.50
C ASP A 204 -9.21 3.22 -9.75
N THR A 205 -8.53 3.81 -10.72
CA THR A 205 -8.64 5.26 -10.95
C THR A 205 -9.78 5.67 -11.87
N LYS A 206 -10.18 4.81 -12.80
CA LYS A 206 -11.19 5.07 -13.84
C LYS A 206 -11.05 6.51 -14.39
N TYR A 207 -12.12 7.29 -14.34
CA TYR A 207 -12.14 8.66 -14.86
C TYR A 207 -11.44 9.69 -13.95
N GLN A 208 -11.12 9.34 -12.70
CA GLN A 208 -10.43 10.25 -11.77
C GLN A 208 -8.95 10.44 -12.10
N VAL A 209 -8.37 9.57 -12.92
CA VAL A 209 -6.93 9.64 -13.29
C VAL A 209 -6.53 11.04 -13.75
N LYS A 210 -7.38 11.73 -14.54
CA LYS A 210 -7.09 13.09 -15.01
C LYS A 210 -6.96 14.08 -13.86
N CYS A 211 -7.84 13.99 -12.86
CA CYS A 211 -7.82 14.86 -11.69
C CYS A 211 -6.60 14.54 -10.81
N LEU A 212 -6.33 13.26 -10.57
CA LEU A 212 -5.23 12.78 -9.73
C LEU A 212 -3.86 13.12 -10.32
N VAL A 213 -3.64 12.81 -11.60
CA VAL A 213 -2.32 12.94 -12.23
C VAL A 213 -1.87 14.40 -12.26
N PHE A 214 -2.75 15.35 -12.62
CA PHE A 214 -2.36 16.77 -12.72
C PHE A 214 -2.24 17.48 -11.38
N LYS A 215 -2.77 16.91 -10.30
CA LYS A 215 -2.59 17.43 -8.93
C LYS A 215 -1.42 16.80 -8.20
N PHE A 216 -0.89 15.67 -8.69
CA PHE A 216 0.18 14.96 -8.03
C PHE A 216 1.51 15.74 -8.09
N ASN A 217 2.12 15.96 -6.93
CA ASN A 217 3.40 16.69 -6.79
C ASN A 217 4.48 15.87 -6.06
N GLY A 218 4.25 14.56 -5.91
CA GLY A 218 5.23 13.64 -5.33
C GLY A 218 6.31 13.20 -6.31
N GLN A 219 7.03 12.15 -5.91
CA GLN A 219 8.17 11.60 -6.67
C GLN A 219 7.77 10.40 -7.53
N VAL A 220 6.89 9.53 -7.01
CA VAL A 220 6.49 8.30 -7.70
C VAL A 220 4.98 8.14 -7.68
N ALA A 221 4.37 7.98 -8.84
CA ALA A 221 2.95 7.65 -8.94
C ALA A 221 2.71 6.47 -9.88
N SER A 222 1.78 5.59 -9.51
CA SER A 222 1.24 4.56 -10.39
C SER A 222 -0.28 4.60 -10.34
N PHE A 223 -0.91 4.87 -11.47
CA PHE A 223 -2.36 4.89 -11.64
C PHE A 223 -2.75 3.68 -12.47
N LEU A 224 -3.59 2.80 -11.93
CA LEU A 224 -4.08 1.61 -12.64
C LEU A 224 -5.56 1.76 -12.96
N SER A 225 -6.04 0.93 -13.90
CA SER A 225 -7.41 0.94 -14.40
C SER A 225 -7.86 2.34 -14.82
N CYS A 226 -6.99 3.05 -15.54
CA CYS A 226 -7.21 4.41 -15.98
C CYS A 226 -8.22 4.44 -17.13
N ARG A 227 -9.19 5.35 -17.06
CA ARG A 227 -10.06 5.74 -18.19
C ARG A 227 -9.76 7.18 -18.59
N CYS A 228 -8.75 7.37 -19.44
CA CYS A 228 -8.48 8.67 -20.06
C CYS A 228 -8.01 8.59 -21.51
N GLU A 229 -8.26 9.66 -22.25
CA GLU A 229 -7.77 9.84 -23.62
C GLU A 229 -6.24 10.01 -23.67
N ILE A 230 -5.65 9.73 -24.83
CA ILE A 230 -4.21 9.92 -25.08
C ILE A 230 -3.74 11.37 -24.84
N ASN A 231 -4.63 12.36 -24.97
CA ASN A 231 -4.32 13.76 -24.70
C ASN A 231 -3.82 13.97 -23.25
N VAL A 232 -4.31 13.19 -22.28
CA VAL A 232 -3.82 13.26 -20.90
C VAL A 232 -2.33 12.89 -20.83
N VAL A 233 -1.91 11.85 -21.57
CA VAL A 233 -0.50 11.44 -21.66
C VAL A 233 0.34 12.53 -22.32
N ILE A 234 -0.14 13.11 -23.41
CA ILE A 234 0.56 14.19 -24.14
C ILE A 234 0.72 15.41 -23.23
N ASP A 235 -0.32 15.80 -22.51
CA ASP A 235 -0.30 16.95 -21.60
C ASP A 235 0.68 16.73 -20.43
N VAL A 236 0.73 15.52 -19.85
CA VAL A 236 1.73 15.14 -18.85
C VAL A 236 3.15 15.37 -19.39
N LEU A 237 3.45 14.89 -20.60
CA LEU A 237 4.77 15.05 -21.22
C LEU A 237 5.10 16.53 -21.48
N LYS A 238 4.16 17.30 -22.04
CA LYS A 238 4.34 18.74 -22.30
C LYS A 238 4.61 19.53 -21.03
N LEU A 239 3.84 19.28 -19.97
CA LEU A 239 4.00 19.95 -18.68
C LEU A 239 5.35 19.60 -18.02
N TRP A 240 5.80 18.35 -18.12
CA TRP A 240 7.12 17.96 -17.63
C TRP A 240 8.25 18.61 -18.45
N ILE A 241 8.16 18.60 -19.79
CA ILE A 241 9.17 19.19 -20.71
C ILE A 241 9.31 20.70 -20.49
N SER A 242 8.19 21.41 -20.29
CA SER A 242 8.15 22.85 -20.02
C SER A 242 8.49 23.22 -18.58
N ASN A 243 8.62 22.23 -17.68
CA ASN A 243 8.80 22.42 -16.24
C ASN A 243 7.63 23.14 -15.55
N GLU A 244 6.44 23.16 -16.15
CA GLU A 244 5.23 23.73 -15.53
C GLU A 244 4.68 22.83 -14.41
N ALA A 245 4.83 21.51 -14.54
CA ALA A 245 4.46 20.55 -13.49
C ALA A 245 5.50 19.42 -13.36
N PHE A 246 5.32 18.55 -12.37
CA PHE A 246 6.11 17.32 -12.17
C PHE A 246 7.60 17.56 -11.91
N GLN A 247 7.95 18.66 -11.23
CA GLN A 247 9.34 19.06 -11.00
C GLN A 247 10.12 18.04 -10.15
N ASN A 248 9.42 17.38 -9.22
CA ASN A 248 9.94 16.38 -8.29
C ASN A 248 9.87 14.94 -8.80
N LEU A 249 9.30 14.72 -9.99
CA LEU A 249 8.96 13.39 -10.47
C LEU A 249 10.23 12.56 -10.72
N GLU A 250 10.24 11.36 -10.17
CA GLU A 250 11.21 10.29 -10.47
C GLU A 250 10.57 9.25 -11.41
N ARG A 251 9.29 8.91 -11.20
CA ARG A 251 8.56 7.94 -12.02
C ARG A 251 7.05 8.18 -12.02
N LEU A 252 6.43 8.09 -13.19
CA LEU A 252 4.99 8.05 -13.36
C LEU A 252 4.62 6.85 -14.24
N SER A 253 3.66 6.05 -13.78
CA SER A 253 3.05 4.97 -14.57
C SER A 253 1.55 5.18 -14.63
N MET A 254 0.97 4.93 -15.80
CA MET A 254 -0.48 4.81 -15.98
C MET A 254 -0.76 3.52 -16.74
N ASN A 255 -1.71 2.73 -16.27
CA ASN A 255 -2.22 1.54 -16.95
C ASN A 255 -3.70 1.75 -17.25
N ALA A 256 -4.08 1.63 -18.52
CA ALA A 256 -5.45 1.76 -18.99
C ALA A 256 -6.28 0.55 -18.57
N GLU A 257 -7.55 0.77 -18.26
CA GLU A 257 -8.47 -0.31 -17.95
C GLU A 257 -8.71 -1.20 -19.18
N PHE A 258 -8.53 -2.51 -19.00
CA PHE A 258 -8.88 -3.50 -20.02
C PHE A 258 -10.37 -3.85 -19.91
N SER A 259 -11.20 -3.23 -20.76
CA SER A 259 -12.61 -3.63 -20.93
C SER A 259 -12.83 -4.09 -22.37
N SER A 260 -13.18 -5.37 -22.55
CA SER A 260 -13.53 -5.93 -23.87
C SER A 260 -14.86 -5.41 -24.43
N PHE A 261 -15.63 -4.67 -23.61
CA PHE A 261 -16.99 -4.24 -23.94
C PHE A 261 -17.09 -2.76 -24.31
N ASP A 262 -16.08 -1.95 -24.00
CA ASP A 262 -16.08 -0.52 -24.26
C ASP A 262 -15.13 -0.16 -25.41
N ASN A 263 -15.60 0.65 -26.36
CA ASN A 263 -14.79 1.27 -27.42
C ASN A 263 -13.87 2.36 -26.84
N PHE A 264 -13.08 2.01 -25.83
CA PHE A 264 -12.19 2.96 -25.19
C PHE A 264 -11.01 3.27 -26.11
N PRO A 265 -10.63 4.56 -26.31
CA PRO A 265 -9.57 4.89 -27.23
C PRO A 265 -8.23 4.38 -26.68
N TYR A 266 -7.72 3.32 -27.31
CA TYR A 266 -6.38 2.81 -27.10
C TYR A 266 -5.34 3.92 -27.22
N TRP A 267 -4.37 3.91 -26.33
CA TRP A 267 -3.23 4.81 -26.44
C TRP A 267 -2.35 4.37 -27.60
N LYS A 268 -2.07 5.29 -28.52
CA LYS A 268 -1.24 4.99 -29.69
C LYS A 268 0.03 5.81 -29.65
N GLU A 269 1.17 5.13 -29.73
CA GLU A 269 2.50 5.76 -29.67
C GLU A 269 2.69 6.78 -30.79
N ASP A 270 2.21 6.50 -32.01
CA ASP A 270 2.34 7.38 -33.17
C ASP A 270 1.73 8.76 -32.95
N VAL A 271 0.57 8.84 -32.29
CA VAL A 271 -0.09 10.10 -31.93
C VAL A 271 0.77 10.91 -30.96
N VAL A 272 1.42 10.25 -30.00
CA VAL A 272 2.33 10.91 -29.04
C VAL A 272 3.60 11.40 -29.75
N LEU A 273 4.17 10.58 -30.64
CA LEU A 273 5.37 10.93 -31.39
C LEU A 273 5.15 12.09 -32.38
N GLN A 274 3.93 12.29 -32.86
CA GLN A 274 3.57 13.47 -33.65
C GLN A 274 3.48 14.75 -32.80
N ALA A 275 3.13 14.61 -31.52
CA ALA A 275 2.93 15.74 -30.60
C ALA A 275 4.16 16.11 -29.77
N ILE A 276 5.10 15.17 -29.57
CA ILE A 276 6.25 15.30 -28.68
C ILE A 276 7.54 15.03 -29.45
N GLU A 277 8.38 16.05 -29.56
CA GLU A 277 9.74 15.88 -30.09
C GLU A 277 10.54 14.98 -29.14
N SER A 278 11.02 13.85 -29.66
CA SER A 278 11.74 12.86 -28.86
C SER A 278 12.80 12.15 -29.70
N SER A 279 13.75 11.53 -29.01
CA SER A 279 14.83 10.76 -29.64
C SER A 279 14.72 9.28 -29.29
N HIS A 280 15.27 8.41 -30.14
CA HIS A 280 15.42 7.01 -29.80
C HIS A 280 16.34 6.82 -28.59
N SER A 281 16.16 5.71 -27.89
CA SER A 281 17.08 5.30 -26.83
C SER A 281 18.53 5.25 -27.33
N ASP A 282 19.43 5.88 -26.57
CA ASP A 282 20.88 5.81 -26.75
C ASP A 282 21.48 5.07 -25.54
N PRO A 283 21.86 3.78 -25.69
CA PRO A 283 22.42 2.97 -24.60
C PRO A 283 23.72 3.53 -24.01
N THR A 284 24.42 4.41 -24.73
CA THR A 284 25.67 5.04 -24.24
C THR A 284 25.42 6.16 -23.25
N LYS A 285 24.19 6.71 -23.23
CA LYS A 285 23.79 7.82 -22.37
C LYS A 285 22.83 7.41 -21.26
N ARG A 286 22.25 6.20 -21.33
CA ARG A 286 21.13 5.77 -20.48
C ARG A 286 21.36 4.34 -19.97
N PRO A 287 21.14 4.06 -18.67
CA PRO A 287 21.12 2.69 -18.14
C PRO A 287 20.03 1.84 -18.78
N GLU A 288 20.30 0.57 -19.08
CA GLU A 288 19.33 -0.37 -19.66
C GLU A 288 18.04 -0.45 -18.84
N ASN A 289 18.20 -0.60 -17.52
CA ASN A 289 17.14 -0.51 -16.52
C ASN A 289 17.12 0.89 -15.88
N CYS A 290 16.02 1.61 -16.04
CA CYS A 290 15.87 2.95 -15.45
C CYS A 290 15.04 2.92 -14.16
N GLY A 291 15.42 3.79 -13.23
CA GLY A 291 14.81 3.89 -11.91
C GLY A 291 15.36 2.87 -10.91
N LYS A 292 14.78 2.88 -9.71
CA LYS A 292 15.09 1.97 -8.60
C LYS A 292 13.84 1.19 -8.23
N LYS A 293 14.00 0.13 -7.44
CA LYS A 293 12.87 -0.59 -6.85
C LYS A 293 12.17 0.29 -5.82
N TYR A 294 10.85 0.39 -5.91
CA TYR A 294 10.02 1.08 -4.91
C TYR A 294 9.09 0.09 -4.23
N GLU A 295 8.85 0.31 -2.94
CA GLU A 295 7.84 -0.41 -2.16
C GLU A 295 6.90 0.60 -1.52
N ILE A 296 5.64 0.60 -1.94
CA ILE A 296 4.61 1.57 -1.57
C ILE A 296 3.48 0.82 -0.88
N ALA A 297 3.45 0.85 0.46
CA ALA A 297 2.44 0.14 1.28
C ALA A 297 2.21 -1.33 0.84
N GLY A 298 3.31 -2.04 0.57
CA GLY A 298 3.31 -3.45 0.14
C GLY A 298 3.22 -3.68 -1.37
N TRP A 299 2.89 -2.65 -2.15
CA TRP A 299 2.97 -2.68 -3.62
C TRP A 299 4.41 -2.50 -4.09
N ILE A 300 4.90 -3.39 -4.96
CA ILE A 300 6.27 -3.35 -5.48
C ILE A 300 6.25 -2.78 -6.89
N LEU A 301 7.10 -1.78 -7.14
CA LEU A 301 7.40 -1.27 -8.47
C LEU A 301 8.87 -1.55 -8.77
N ASP A 302 9.13 -2.56 -9.60
CA ASP A 302 10.48 -2.90 -10.03
C ASP A 302 11.03 -1.88 -11.04
N PRO A 303 12.36 -1.75 -11.19
CA PRO A 303 12.97 -0.93 -12.24
C PRO A 303 12.41 -1.25 -13.63
N LEU A 304 12.32 -0.24 -14.49
CA LEU A 304 11.76 -0.39 -15.83
C LEU A 304 12.86 -0.77 -16.82
N GLU A 305 12.63 -1.83 -17.61
CA GLU A 305 13.45 -2.14 -18.78
C GLU A 305 13.17 -1.10 -19.86
N CYS A 306 14.07 -0.14 -20.01
CA CYS A 306 13.81 1.05 -20.81
C CYS A 306 14.41 0.96 -22.23
N GLY A 307 14.89 -0.22 -22.65
CA GLY A 307 15.53 -0.46 -23.95
C GLY A 307 14.81 0.17 -25.15
N ASN A 308 13.48 0.09 -25.16
CA ASN A 308 12.62 0.58 -26.25
C ASN A 308 11.96 1.95 -25.95
N PHE A 309 12.41 2.66 -24.93
CA PHE A 309 11.81 3.94 -24.56
C PHE A 309 12.34 5.08 -25.44
N ARG A 310 11.54 6.16 -25.51
CA ARG A 310 11.87 7.42 -26.16
C ARG A 310 12.46 8.39 -25.14
N ASN A 311 13.44 9.18 -25.55
CA ASN A 311 14.10 10.14 -24.67
C ASN A 311 13.61 11.56 -24.94
N ILE A 312 13.39 12.30 -23.85
CA ILE A 312 13.02 13.72 -23.84
C ILE A 312 13.91 14.49 -22.87
N THR A 313 14.04 15.79 -23.11
CA THR A 313 14.84 16.69 -22.27
C THR A 313 13.98 17.86 -21.84
N ARG A 314 14.03 18.19 -20.56
CA ARG A 314 13.34 19.34 -19.99
C ARG A 314 14.05 20.63 -20.38
N THR A 315 13.29 21.62 -20.84
CA THR A 315 13.84 22.81 -21.51
C THR A 315 14.64 23.71 -20.58
N ILE A 316 14.23 23.81 -19.31
CA ILE A 316 14.80 24.80 -18.37
C ILE A 316 16.16 24.38 -17.79
N ASP A 317 16.35 23.10 -17.49
CA ASP A 317 17.51 22.60 -16.72
C ASP A 317 18.22 21.40 -17.37
N GLY A 318 17.76 20.97 -18.54
CA GLY A 318 18.37 19.87 -19.28
C GLY A 318 18.20 18.50 -18.64
N LYS A 319 17.35 18.36 -17.60
CA LYS A 319 17.04 17.05 -17.02
C LYS A 319 16.46 16.12 -18.09
N ARG A 320 16.80 14.84 -18.00
CA ARG A 320 16.40 13.83 -18.98
C ARG A 320 15.36 12.90 -18.41
N ALA A 321 14.49 12.44 -19.28
CA ALA A 321 13.56 11.37 -18.97
C ALA A 321 13.39 10.46 -20.18
N SER A 322 12.96 9.25 -19.88
CA SER A 322 12.52 8.29 -20.88
C SER A 322 11.04 8.01 -20.69
N PHE A 323 10.32 7.89 -21.80
CA PHE A 323 8.92 7.50 -21.79
C PHE A 323 8.63 6.36 -22.76
N HIS A 324 7.59 5.60 -22.44
CA HIS A 324 7.03 4.57 -23.30
C HIS A 324 5.51 4.67 -23.28
N VAL A 325 4.90 4.46 -24.44
CA VAL A 325 3.46 4.41 -24.63
C VAL A 325 3.15 3.14 -25.41
N SER A 326 2.31 2.29 -24.84
CA SER A 326 1.70 1.14 -25.50
C SER A 326 0.19 1.35 -25.58
N THR A 327 -0.52 0.38 -26.14
CA THR A 327 -1.99 0.32 -26.14
C THR A 327 -2.60 0.51 -24.75
N PHE A 328 -1.94 0.00 -23.71
CA PHE A 328 -2.48 -0.06 -22.35
C PHE A 328 -1.59 0.59 -21.29
N ASP A 329 -0.37 0.98 -21.62
CA ASP A 329 0.60 1.43 -20.63
C ASP A 329 1.26 2.73 -21.05
N PHE A 330 1.44 3.60 -20.07
CA PHE A 330 2.30 4.76 -20.17
C PHE A 330 3.28 4.73 -19.01
N HIS A 331 4.55 4.93 -19.32
CA HIS A 331 5.60 5.09 -18.34
C HIS A 331 6.42 6.34 -18.66
N LEU A 332 6.77 7.10 -17.62
CA LEU A 332 7.74 8.18 -17.65
C LEU A 332 8.70 7.97 -16.48
N VAL A 333 9.99 7.95 -16.76
CA VAL A 333 11.05 7.80 -15.75
C VAL A 333 12.12 8.84 -15.96
N VAL A 334 12.42 9.59 -14.90
CA VAL A 334 13.45 10.62 -14.90
C VAL A 334 14.79 9.98 -14.51
N TRP A 335 15.82 10.30 -15.27
CA TRP A 335 17.18 9.82 -15.04
C TRP A 335 18.15 10.97 -15.32
N ASN A 336 19.18 11.08 -14.47
CA ASN A 336 20.26 12.03 -14.67
C ASN A 336 21.43 11.36 -15.37
#